data_AF-A0A227J6X5-F1
#
_entry.id   AF-A0A227J6X5-F1
#
_cell.length_a   1.000
_cell.length_b   1.000
_cell.length_c   1.000
_cell.angle_alpha   90.00
_cell.angle_beta   90.00
_cell.angle_gamma   90.00
#
_symmetry.space_group_name_H-M   'P 1'
#
loop_
_entity.id
_entity.type
_entity.pdbx_description
1 polymer ?
#
loop_
_entity_poly.entity_id
_entity_poly.type
_entity_poly.pdbx_seq_one_letter_code
_entity_poly.pdbx_strand_id
1 'polypeptide(L)'
;AAKAVIRDVGRVLGHPFGFVDRISKLVPPDPGMTLEKAFKAEPALPELYEADEEVKELIDMCRLLEGCTRNAGKHAGGVVISPTTITDFAPIYADAEGHFPVTQFDKNDVETAGLVKFDFLGLRTL
;
A
#
# COMPACT_ATOMS: atom_id res chain seq x y z
N ALA A 1 1.80 0.38 -3.74
CA ALA A 1 1.09 1.09 -4.83
C ALA A 1 2.08 1.94 -5.61
N ALA A 2 2.09 1.86 -6.94
CA ALA A 2 3.10 2.47 -7.81
C ALA A 2 3.34 3.97 -7.55
N LYS A 3 2.29 4.80 -7.44
CA LYS A 3 2.43 6.24 -7.17
C LYS A 3 3.07 6.54 -5.81
N ALA A 4 2.73 5.76 -4.79
CA ALA A 4 3.23 5.99 -3.44
C ALA A 4 4.73 5.67 -3.34
N VAL A 5 5.17 4.56 -3.95
CA VAL A 5 6.59 4.17 -3.92
C VAL A 5 7.47 5.19 -4.66
N ILE A 6 7.05 5.69 -5.82
CA ILE A 6 7.78 6.76 -6.56
C ILE A 6 7.95 8.01 -5.68
N ARG A 7 6.87 8.43 -5.00
CA ARG A 7 6.89 9.61 -4.13
C ARG A 7 7.78 9.44 -2.91
N ASP A 8 7.70 8.28 -2.27
CA ASP A 8 8.45 8.00 -1.05
C ASP A 8 9.94 7.80 -1.35
N VAL A 9 10.30 7.03 -2.38
CA VAL A 9 11.70 6.82 -2.80
C VAL A 9 12.33 8.10 -3.32
N GLY A 10 11.64 8.84 -4.19
CA GLY A 10 12.17 10.09 -4.75
C GLY A 10 12.47 11.15 -3.69
N ARG A 11 11.67 11.21 -2.61
CA ARG A 11 11.95 12.06 -1.45
C ARG A 11 13.20 11.59 -0.69
N VAL A 12 13.39 10.27 -0.53
CA VAL A 12 14.57 9.71 0.17
C VAL A 12 15.86 9.94 -0.61
N LEU A 13 15.80 9.87 -1.94
CA LEU A 13 16.92 10.22 -2.82
C LEU A 13 17.22 11.73 -2.89
N GLY A 14 16.41 12.57 -2.21
CA GLY A 14 16.65 14.01 -2.10
C GLY A 14 16.10 14.84 -3.26
N HIS A 15 15.32 14.25 -4.18
CA HIS A 15 14.73 15.02 -5.27
C HIS A 15 13.62 15.97 -4.79
N PRO A 16 13.51 17.17 -5.38
CA PRO A 16 12.42 18.09 -5.09
C PRO A 16 11.04 17.50 -5.46
N PHE A 17 10.00 17.93 -4.75
CA PHE A 17 8.62 17.46 -5.00
C PHE A 17 8.20 17.58 -6.47
N GLY A 18 8.55 18.68 -7.14
CA GLY A 18 8.19 18.89 -8.55
C GLY A 18 8.78 17.85 -9.51
N PHE A 19 10.02 17.42 -9.27
CA PHE A 19 10.67 16.36 -10.05
C PHE A 19 9.92 15.04 -9.91
N VAL A 20 9.66 14.64 -8.67
CA VAL A 20 9.01 13.36 -8.35
C VAL A 20 7.54 13.35 -8.79
N ASP A 21 6.83 14.47 -8.62
CA ASP A 21 5.42 14.59 -8.98
C ASP A 21 5.21 14.48 -10.50
N ARG A 22 6.12 15.05 -11.30
CA ARG A 22 6.13 14.90 -12.78
C ARG A 22 6.11 13.44 -13.20
N ILE A 23 6.92 12.60 -12.56
CA ILE A 23 7.00 11.17 -12.86
C ILE A 23 5.77 10.43 -12.32
N SER A 24 5.36 10.73 -11.08
CA SER A 24 4.23 10.04 -10.44
C SER A 24 2.89 10.26 -11.14
N LYS A 25 2.72 11.39 -11.86
CA LYS A 25 1.52 11.71 -12.64
C LYS A 25 1.36 10.87 -13.91
N LEU A 26 2.47 10.36 -14.46
CA LEU A 26 2.46 9.48 -15.62
C LEU A 26 1.91 8.08 -15.28
N VAL A 27 1.91 7.69 -14.01
CA VAL A 27 1.30 6.44 -13.59
C VAL A 27 -0.24 6.55 -13.71
N PRO A 28 -0.91 5.65 -14.45
CA PRO A 28 -2.37 5.70 -14.57
C PRO A 28 -3.08 5.47 -13.22
N PRO A 29 -4.32 5.97 -13.06
CA PRO A 29 -5.04 5.96 -11.77
C PRO A 29 -5.74 4.64 -11.45
N ASP A 30 -5.62 3.61 -12.29
CA ASP A 30 -6.36 2.36 -12.16
C ASP A 30 -6.11 1.65 -10.82
N PRO A 31 -7.16 1.08 -10.18
CA PRO A 31 -6.99 0.20 -9.03
C PRO A 31 -6.07 -0.98 -9.36
N GLY A 32 -5.13 -1.30 -8.47
CA GLY A 32 -4.18 -2.39 -8.70
C GLY A 32 -3.12 -2.11 -9.78
N MET A 33 -2.86 -0.83 -10.06
CA MET A 33 -1.75 -0.40 -10.92
C MET A 33 -0.39 -0.77 -10.31
N THR A 34 0.48 -1.34 -11.14
CA THR A 34 1.88 -1.67 -10.83
C THR A 34 2.82 -0.88 -11.73
N LEU A 35 4.11 -0.79 -11.38
CA LEU A 35 5.11 -0.14 -12.24
C LEU A 35 5.19 -0.83 -13.60
N GLU A 36 5.13 -2.16 -13.64
CA GLU A 36 5.15 -2.92 -14.89
C GLU A 36 3.96 -2.56 -15.80
N LYS A 37 2.75 -2.50 -15.25
CA LYS A 37 1.55 -2.09 -16.00
C LYS A 37 1.66 -0.65 -16.48
N ALA A 38 2.16 0.24 -15.63
CA ALA A 38 2.33 1.66 -15.97
C ALA A 38 3.30 1.84 -17.16
N PHE A 39 4.44 1.15 -17.15
CA PHE A 39 5.42 1.19 -18.24
C PHE A 39 4.88 0.66 -19.58
N LYS A 40 3.91 -0.26 -19.55
CA LYS A 40 3.22 -0.74 -20.77
C LYS A 40 2.12 0.21 -21.25
N ALA A 41 1.51 0.96 -20.34
CA ALA A 41 0.36 1.81 -20.62
C ALA A 41 0.74 3.24 -21.01
N GLU A 42 1.86 3.77 -20.50
CA GLU A 42 2.32 5.15 -20.71
C GLU A 42 3.70 5.16 -21.38
N PRO A 43 3.79 5.41 -22.71
CA PRO A 43 5.05 5.42 -23.45
C PRO A 43 6.08 6.44 -22.94
N ALA A 44 5.64 7.53 -22.31
CA ALA A 44 6.56 8.52 -21.74
C ALA A 44 7.39 7.96 -20.58
N LEU A 45 6.94 6.90 -19.89
CA LEU A 45 7.68 6.28 -18.79
C LEU A 45 8.96 5.55 -19.28
N PRO A 46 8.89 4.62 -20.25
CA PRO A 46 10.09 4.07 -20.89
C PRO A 46 11.03 5.13 -21.47
N GLU A 47 10.50 6.16 -22.15
CA GLU A 47 11.31 7.23 -22.74
C GLU A 47 12.09 8.00 -21.68
N LEU A 48 11.44 8.41 -20.59
CA LEU A 48 12.10 9.11 -19.48
C LEU A 48 13.10 8.21 -18.75
N TYR A 49 12.77 6.93 -18.60
CA TYR A 49 13.66 5.96 -17.95
C TYR A 49 14.97 5.76 -18.72
N GLU A 50 14.95 5.79 -20.05
CA GLU A 50 16.17 5.68 -20.86
C GLU A 50 16.89 7.02 -21.07
N ALA A 51 16.18 8.14 -20.98
CA ALA A 51 16.73 9.47 -21.24
C ALA A 51 17.37 10.15 -20.01
N ASP A 52 16.98 9.77 -18.80
CA ASP A 52 17.34 10.45 -17.55
C ASP A 52 17.84 9.44 -16.50
N GLU A 53 19.14 9.50 -16.18
CA GLU A 53 19.78 8.61 -15.20
C GLU A 53 19.19 8.76 -13.79
N GLU A 54 18.76 9.95 -13.39
CA GLU A 54 18.11 10.15 -12.07
C GLU A 54 16.75 9.44 -12.04
N VAL A 55 16.00 9.46 -13.16
CA VAL A 55 14.73 8.73 -13.29
C VAL A 55 14.97 7.22 -13.29
N LYS A 56 16.03 6.76 -13.95
CA LYS A 56 16.41 5.34 -14.00
C LYS A 56 16.70 4.80 -12.61
N GLU A 57 17.59 5.45 -11.86
CA GLU A 57 17.94 5.06 -10.49
C GLU A 57 16.71 5.05 -9.59
N LEU A 58 15.87 6.09 -9.67
CA LEU A 58 14.61 6.17 -8.93
C LEU A 58 13.70 4.97 -9.22
N ILE A 59 13.46 4.66 -10.49
CA ILE A 59 12.53 3.59 -10.88
C ILE A 59 13.07 2.21 -10.51
N ASP A 60 14.37 1.98 -10.65
CA ASP A 60 14.97 0.70 -10.26
C ASP A 60 14.84 0.44 -8.75
N MET A 61 15.04 1.47 -7.93
CA MET A 61 14.76 1.38 -6.50
C MET A 61 13.27 1.19 -6.22
N CYS A 62 12.38 1.82 -6.99
CA CYS A 62 10.94 1.64 -6.83
C CYS A 62 10.50 0.21 -7.16
N ARG A 63 11.12 -0.46 -8.14
CA ARG A 63 10.82 -1.86 -8.48
C ARG A 63 11.13 -2.82 -7.32
N LEU A 64 12.14 -2.52 -6.51
CA LEU A 64 12.49 -3.33 -5.33
C LEU A 64 11.50 -3.15 -4.18
N LEU A 65 10.87 -1.98 -4.08
CA LEU A 65 10.00 -1.61 -2.96
C LEU A 65 8.50 -1.64 -3.29
N GLU A 66 8.14 -1.87 -4.55
CA GLU A 66 6.75 -1.97 -4.95
C GLU A 66 6.07 -3.16 -4.27
N GLY A 67 4.99 -2.86 -3.54
CA GLY A 67 4.18 -3.88 -2.86
C GLY A 67 4.60 -4.15 -1.43
N CYS A 68 5.72 -3.59 -0.95
CA CYS A 68 6.10 -3.68 0.45
C CYS A 68 5.06 -3.03 1.37
N THR A 69 4.76 -3.69 2.49
CA THR A 69 3.89 -3.16 3.54
C THR A 69 4.56 -1.95 4.19
N ARG A 70 3.85 -0.81 4.23
CA ARG A 70 4.40 0.45 4.74
C ARG A 70 4.08 0.69 6.21
N ASN A 71 2.82 0.49 6.61
CA ASN A 71 2.33 0.75 7.96
C ASN A 71 0.98 0.05 8.20
N ALA A 72 0.55 0.04 9.46
CA ALA A 72 -0.81 -0.34 9.82
C ALA A 72 -1.83 0.63 9.18
N GLY A 73 -2.94 0.08 8.70
CA GLY A 73 -4.01 0.85 8.06
C GLY A 73 -4.72 1.80 9.04
N LYS A 74 -5.29 2.88 8.51
CA LYS A 74 -6.03 3.87 9.32
C LYS A 74 -7.40 3.38 9.82
N HIS A 75 -7.98 2.39 9.13
CA HIS A 75 -9.30 1.83 9.45
C HIS A 75 -9.21 0.31 9.43
N ALA A 76 -9.92 -0.33 10.35
CA ALA A 76 -10.06 -1.79 10.35
C ALA A 76 -10.83 -2.26 9.11
N GLY A 77 -10.51 -3.47 8.63
CA GLY A 77 -11.18 -4.09 7.48
C GLY A 77 -12.55 -4.71 7.80
N GLY A 78 -12.85 -4.90 9.08
CA GLY A 78 -14.05 -5.57 9.56
C GLY A 78 -14.01 -5.84 11.07
N VAL A 79 -14.97 -6.62 11.55
CA VAL A 79 -15.05 -7.12 12.93
C VAL A 79 -14.82 -8.64 12.93
N VAL A 80 -14.10 -9.12 13.93
CA VAL A 80 -13.83 -10.54 14.16
C VAL A 80 -14.45 -10.98 15.48
N ILE A 81 -14.97 -12.20 15.54
CA ILE A 81 -15.58 -12.80 16.73
C ILE A 81 -14.85 -14.10 17.08
N SER A 82 -14.34 -14.18 18.31
CA SER A 82 -13.73 -15.36 18.92
C SER A 82 -14.66 -15.99 19.97
N PRO A 83 -14.58 -17.32 20.20
CA PRO A 83 -15.40 -17.99 21.23
C PRO A 83 -14.96 -17.67 22.67
N THR A 84 -13.71 -17.23 22.85
CA THR A 84 -13.13 -16.77 24.12
C THR A 84 -12.41 -15.44 23.90
N THR A 85 -11.44 -15.09 24.75
CA THR A 85 -10.71 -13.82 24.63
C THR A 85 -9.97 -13.78 23.29
N ILE A 86 -9.95 -12.64 22.60
CA ILE A 86 -9.31 -12.55 21.27
C ILE A 86 -7.82 -12.89 21.32
N THR A 87 -7.17 -12.62 22.47
CA THR A 87 -5.76 -12.92 22.73
C THR A 87 -5.44 -14.41 22.81
N ASP A 88 -6.45 -15.28 22.94
CA ASP A 88 -6.26 -16.73 22.84
C ASP A 88 -5.97 -17.17 21.39
N PHE A 89 -6.25 -16.30 20.40
CA PHE A 89 -6.16 -16.59 18.96
C PHE A 89 -5.20 -15.67 18.20
N ALA A 90 -5.14 -14.38 18.55
CA ALA A 90 -4.29 -13.41 17.84
C ALA A 90 -3.75 -12.32 18.77
N PRO A 91 -2.49 -11.87 18.57
CA PRO A 91 -2.00 -10.66 19.22
C PRO A 91 -2.71 -9.42 18.67
N ILE A 92 -2.72 -8.36 19.47
CA ILE A 92 -3.41 -7.11 19.19
C ILE A 92 -2.41 -6.00 18.82
N TYR A 93 -2.76 -5.22 17.81
CA TYR A 93 -2.18 -3.90 17.55
C TYR A 93 -3.18 -2.83 18.02
N ALA A 94 -2.67 -1.75 18.59
CA ALA A 94 -3.47 -0.59 19.00
C ALA A 94 -2.73 0.69 18.59
N ASP A 95 -3.41 1.83 18.63
CA ASP A 95 -2.77 3.12 18.42
C ASP A 95 -1.78 3.47 19.55
N ALA A 96 -1.12 4.63 19.43
CA ALA A 96 -0.11 5.06 20.39
C ALA A 96 -0.64 5.27 21.81
N GLU A 97 -1.95 5.48 21.97
CA GLU A 97 -2.62 5.64 23.26
C GLU A 97 -3.25 4.33 23.76
N GLY A 98 -3.16 3.25 22.97
CA GLY A 98 -3.76 1.95 23.28
C GLY A 98 -5.24 1.84 22.91
N HIS A 99 -5.77 2.79 22.12
CA HIS A 99 -7.13 2.73 21.60
C HIS A 99 -7.19 1.99 20.26
N PHE A 100 -8.43 1.67 19.84
CA PHE A 100 -8.74 0.99 18.57
C PHE A 100 -7.98 -0.35 18.38
N PRO A 101 -8.18 -1.33 19.27
CA PRO A 101 -7.52 -2.63 19.15
C PRO A 101 -7.97 -3.35 17.87
N VAL A 102 -7.00 -3.88 17.13
CA VAL A 102 -7.20 -4.70 15.93
C VAL A 102 -6.33 -5.96 16.00
N THR A 103 -6.74 -7.03 15.34
CA THR A 103 -5.91 -8.23 15.20
C THR A 103 -4.67 -7.91 14.36
N GLN A 104 -3.51 -8.47 14.71
CA GLN A 104 -2.31 -8.33 13.87
C GLN A 104 -2.37 -9.17 12.59
N PHE A 105 -3.22 -10.21 12.56
CA PHE A 105 -3.56 -10.91 11.33
C PHE A 105 -4.48 -10.05 10.46
N ASP A 106 -4.20 -10.02 9.16
CA ASP A 106 -5.03 -9.33 8.20
C ASP A 106 -6.35 -10.09 7.94
N LYS A 107 -7.16 -9.54 7.04
CA LYS A 107 -8.49 -10.08 6.70
C LYS A 107 -8.47 -11.58 6.32
N ASN A 108 -7.48 -12.02 5.55
CA ASN A 108 -7.43 -13.40 5.06
C ASN A 108 -6.77 -14.30 6.10
N ASP A 109 -5.72 -13.79 6.76
CA ASP A 109 -4.98 -14.55 7.77
C ASP A 109 -5.86 -14.84 9.00
N VAL A 110 -6.69 -13.89 9.42
CA VAL A 110 -7.57 -14.07 10.60
C VAL A 110 -8.68 -15.09 10.36
N GLU A 111 -9.19 -15.16 9.13
CA GLU A 111 -10.17 -16.17 8.71
C GLU A 111 -9.50 -17.55 8.58
N THR A 112 -8.28 -17.59 8.03
CA THR A 112 -7.47 -18.82 7.94
C THR A 112 -7.11 -19.37 9.32
N ALA A 113 -6.89 -18.49 10.30
CA ALA A 113 -6.67 -18.86 11.70
C ALA A 113 -7.93 -19.41 12.40
N GLY A 114 -9.08 -19.45 11.73
CA GLY A 114 -10.32 -20.09 12.21
C GLY A 114 -11.30 -19.16 12.91
N LEU A 115 -11.12 -17.84 12.79
CA LEU A 115 -12.04 -16.87 13.37
C LEU A 115 -13.12 -16.44 12.37
N VAL A 116 -14.35 -16.27 12.87
CA VAL A 116 -15.46 -15.72 12.08
C VAL A 116 -15.28 -14.21 11.94
N LYS A 117 -15.45 -13.69 10.71
CA LYS A 117 -15.32 -12.26 10.41
C LYS A 117 -16.53 -11.68 9.68
N PHE A 118 -16.72 -10.38 9.85
CA PHE A 118 -17.68 -9.56 9.12
C PHE A 118 -16.95 -8.35 8.54
N ASP A 119 -16.91 -8.23 7.21
CA ASP A 119 -16.18 -7.17 6.53
C ASP A 119 -16.97 -5.85 6.52
N PHE A 120 -16.29 -4.72 6.65
CA PHE A 120 -16.91 -3.42 6.39
C PHE A 120 -16.97 -3.14 4.88
N LEU A 121 -18.14 -2.70 4.41
CA LEU A 121 -18.34 -2.24 3.04
C LEU A 121 -18.97 -0.84 3.05
N GLY A 122 -18.32 0.12 2.42
CA GLY A 122 -18.74 1.53 2.40
C GLY A 122 -19.85 1.87 1.42
N LEU A 123 -20.68 0.90 1.02
CA LEU A 123 -21.77 1.10 0.07
C LEU A 123 -22.94 1.81 0.77
N ARG A 124 -23.44 2.90 0.18
CA ARG A 124 -24.48 3.77 0.78
C ARG A 124 -25.91 3.46 0.33
N THR A 125 -26.12 2.38 -0.43
CA THR A 125 -27.41 2.04 -1.05
C THR A 125 -28.24 1.05 -0.23
N LEU A 126 -27.86 0.80 1.03
CA LEU A 126 -28.53 -0.11 1.96
C LEU A 126 -29.18 0.68 3.10
#